data_AF-A0A2V8CU73-F1
#
_entry.id   AF-A0A2V8CU73-F1
#
_cell.length_a   1.000
_cell.length_b   1.000
_cell.length_c   1.000
_cell.angle_alpha   90.00
_cell.angle_beta   90.00
_cell.angle_gamma   90.00
#
_symmetry.space_group_name_H-M   'P 1'
#
loop_
_entity.id
_entity.type
_entity.pdbx_description
1 polymer ?
#
loop_
_entity_poly.entity_id
_entity_poly.type
_entity_poly.pdbx_seq_one_letter_code
_entity_poly.pdbx_strand_id
1 'polypeptide(L)'
;MSTGRRPGTRSTATIRASPAAAHVPGTGFPNLDRYRASRVAVYTDDYGERARSRAKNAALKAPAPGEPRVVVFGDSVTDVWRLDRFFPGKPYINRAIGGQTTSQMLVRFRQDVINLQPEVVVILAGTNDIAGSTGPMSNEDIETHFASLAEVAAVTGLRSCLRRYCP
;
A
#
# COMPACT_ATOMS: atom_id res chain seq x y z
N MET A 1 -10.66 23.38 70.66
CA MET A 1 -10.71 24.38 69.58
C MET A 1 -10.09 23.79 68.31
N SER A 2 -10.88 23.76 67.24
CA SER A 2 -10.54 23.67 65.80
C SER A 2 -9.59 22.57 65.28
N THR A 3 -10.15 21.50 64.73
CA THR A 3 -9.50 20.68 63.68
C THR A 3 -10.01 21.15 62.31
N GLY A 4 -9.18 21.90 61.58
CA GLY A 4 -9.51 22.42 60.25
C GLY A 4 -9.50 21.33 59.17
N ARG A 5 -10.66 21.09 58.56
CA ARG A 5 -10.83 20.21 57.39
C ARG A 5 -10.57 21.04 56.12
N ARG A 6 -9.54 20.72 55.33
CA ARG A 6 -9.36 21.33 53.99
C ARG A 6 -10.38 20.74 53.01
N PRO A 7 -11.03 21.53 52.14
CA PRO A 7 -11.90 20.99 51.11
C PRO A 7 -11.06 20.44 49.96
N GLY A 8 -11.29 19.18 49.60
CA GLY A 8 -10.74 18.59 48.37
C GLY A 8 -11.44 19.17 47.16
N THR A 9 -10.69 19.82 46.27
CA THR A 9 -11.14 20.24 44.95
C THR A 9 -11.45 19.00 44.10
N ARG A 10 -12.72 18.76 43.77
CA ARG A 10 -13.10 17.81 42.72
C ARG A 10 -12.66 18.36 41.38
N SER A 11 -11.64 17.74 40.78
CA SER A 11 -11.27 17.96 39.38
C SER A 11 -12.39 17.38 38.50
N THR A 12 -13.20 18.25 37.92
CA THR A 12 -14.11 17.88 36.82
C THR A 12 -13.25 17.66 35.58
N ALA A 13 -12.94 16.40 35.28
CA ALA A 13 -12.35 16.03 34.00
C ALA A 13 -13.37 16.33 32.90
N THR A 14 -13.11 17.36 32.11
CA THR A 14 -13.88 17.64 30.90
C THR A 14 -13.68 16.48 29.93
N ILE A 15 -14.73 15.69 29.69
CA ILE A 15 -14.74 14.69 28.62
C ILE A 15 -14.64 15.47 27.31
N ARG A 16 -13.48 15.42 26.68
CA ARG A 16 -13.25 15.99 25.36
C ARG A 16 -14.10 15.19 24.38
N ALA A 17 -15.09 15.83 23.76
CA ALA A 17 -15.92 15.21 22.74
C ALA A 17 -15.04 14.62 21.64
N SER A 18 -15.30 13.36 21.27
CA SER A 18 -14.68 12.75 20.09
C SER A 18 -14.96 13.64 18.87
N PRO A 19 -13.96 13.92 18.02
CA PRO A 19 -14.22 14.69 16.82
C PRO A 19 -15.30 13.98 16.00
N ALA A 20 -16.29 14.74 15.54
CA ALA A 20 -17.31 14.22 14.64
C ALA A 20 -16.60 13.59 13.44
N ALA A 21 -16.96 12.36 13.09
CA ALA A 21 -16.43 11.70 11.90
C ALA A 21 -16.67 12.62 10.70
N ALA A 22 -15.61 12.89 9.92
CA ALA A 22 -15.72 13.72 8.73
C ALA A 22 -16.83 13.17 7.83
N HIS A 23 -17.84 13.98 7.54
CA HIS A 23 -18.93 13.59 6.65
C HIS A 23 -18.41 13.62 5.22
N VAL A 24 -18.22 12.44 4.60
CA VAL A 24 -17.91 12.33 3.18
C VAL A 24 -19.21 12.53 2.41
N PRO A 25 -19.33 13.57 1.56
CA PRO A 25 -20.54 13.80 0.77
C PRO A 25 -20.83 12.59 -0.13
N GLY A 26 -22.11 12.21 -0.19
CA GLY A 26 -22.57 11.16 -1.11
C GLY A 26 -22.38 11.58 -2.56
N THR A 27 -22.16 10.60 -3.43
CA THR A 27 -21.95 10.80 -4.87
C THR A 27 -23.26 10.80 -5.67
N GLY A 28 -24.39 10.45 -5.04
CA GLY A 28 -25.66 10.21 -5.72
C GLY A 28 -25.75 8.83 -6.38
N PHE A 29 -24.70 7.99 -6.26
CA PHE A 29 -24.64 6.64 -6.80
C PHE A 29 -24.41 5.62 -5.68
N PRO A 30 -25.44 4.87 -5.23
CA PRO A 30 -25.35 4.04 -4.03
C PRO A 30 -24.21 3.01 -4.05
N ASN A 31 -23.92 2.44 -5.23
CA ASN A 31 -22.82 1.48 -5.38
C ASN A 31 -21.44 2.15 -5.24
N LEU A 32 -21.30 3.37 -5.74
CA LEU A 32 -20.07 4.14 -5.60
C LEU A 32 -19.87 4.58 -4.15
N ASP A 33 -20.94 4.97 -3.46
CA ASP A 33 -20.88 5.33 -2.04
C ASP A 33 -20.49 4.13 -1.17
N ARG A 34 -21.06 2.96 -1.44
CA ARG A 34 -20.66 1.71 -0.77
C ARG A 34 -19.19 1.38 -1.04
N TYR A 35 -18.74 1.53 -2.29
CA TYR A 35 -17.34 1.31 -2.65
C TYR A 35 -16.42 2.27 -1.89
N ARG A 36 -16.71 3.58 -1.90
CA ARG A 36 -15.94 4.60 -1.15
C ARG A 36 -15.88 4.27 0.34
N ALA A 37 -17.01 3.92 0.95
CA ALA A 37 -17.09 3.51 2.35
C ALA A 37 -16.21 2.28 2.63
N SER A 38 -16.21 1.28 1.73
CA SER A 38 -15.38 0.08 1.88
C SER A 38 -13.87 0.36 1.82
N ARG A 39 -13.45 1.46 1.19
CA ARG A 39 -12.03 1.85 1.09
C ARG A 39 -11.56 2.72 2.25
N VAL A 40 -12.45 3.26 3.09
CA VAL A 40 -12.05 4.13 4.22
C VAL A 40 -11.07 3.44 5.16
N ALA A 41 -11.38 2.22 5.62
CA ALA A 41 -10.50 1.46 6.51
C ALA A 41 -9.15 1.14 5.84
N VAL A 42 -9.14 0.90 4.52
CA VAL A 42 -7.89 0.73 3.78
C VAL A 42 -7.04 1.99 3.89
N TYR A 43 -7.58 3.17 3.60
CA TYR A 43 -6.78 4.39 3.61
C TYR A 43 -6.38 4.87 5.02
N THR A 44 -7.16 4.53 6.04
CA THR A 44 -6.96 5.01 7.42
C THR A 44 -6.18 4.04 8.30
N ASP A 45 -6.39 2.72 8.14
CA ASP A 45 -5.82 1.71 9.03
C ASP A 45 -4.67 0.91 8.38
N ASP A 46 -4.74 0.63 7.08
CA ASP A 46 -3.70 -0.12 6.34
C ASP A 46 -3.49 0.45 4.94
N TYR A 47 -2.98 1.68 4.86
CA TYR A 47 -2.84 2.42 3.60
C TYR A 47 -2.11 1.64 2.49
N GLY A 48 -1.09 0.86 2.85
CA GLY A 48 -0.35 0.01 1.91
C GLY A 48 -0.98 -1.36 1.65
N GLU A 49 -2.09 -1.70 2.29
CA GLU A 49 -2.70 -3.04 2.31
C GLU A 49 -1.68 -4.14 2.64
N ARG A 50 -0.76 -3.85 3.57
CA ARG A 50 0.36 -4.73 3.92
C ARG A 50 -0.14 -6.06 4.44
N ALA A 51 -1.28 -6.09 5.13
CA ALA A 51 -1.89 -7.32 5.64
C ALA A 51 -2.16 -8.36 4.53
N ARG A 52 -2.54 -7.91 3.32
CA ARG A 52 -2.90 -8.77 2.18
C ARG A 52 -1.77 -9.71 1.75
N SER A 53 -0.53 -9.26 1.85
CA SER A 53 0.66 -10.01 1.42
C SER A 53 1.38 -10.73 2.56
N ARG A 54 1.17 -10.37 3.83
CA ARG A 54 1.95 -10.89 4.98
C ARG A 54 2.00 -12.42 5.03
N ALA A 55 0.84 -13.07 5.04
CA ALA A 55 0.77 -14.53 5.12
C ALA A 55 1.39 -15.19 3.88
N LYS A 56 1.16 -14.62 2.69
CA LYS A 56 1.75 -15.09 1.43
C LYS A 56 3.27 -14.94 1.40
N ASN A 57 3.82 -13.89 2.02
CA ASN A 57 5.26 -13.67 2.15
C ASN A 57 5.88 -14.65 3.13
N ALA A 58 5.25 -14.85 4.29
CA ALA A 58 5.72 -15.77 5.32
C ALA A 58 5.76 -17.23 4.84
N ALA A 59 4.87 -17.61 3.91
CA ALA A 59 4.85 -18.94 3.32
C ALA A 59 5.95 -19.19 2.26
N LEU A 60 6.64 -18.14 1.79
CA LEU A 60 7.71 -18.29 0.82
C LEU A 60 8.99 -18.80 1.49
N LYS A 61 9.62 -19.78 0.86
CA LYS A 61 10.99 -20.18 1.21
C LYS A 61 11.97 -19.11 0.74
N ALA A 62 13.11 -19.00 1.43
CA ALA A 62 14.26 -18.28 0.90
C ALA A 62 14.59 -18.79 -0.52
N PRO A 63 15.04 -17.92 -1.44
CA PRO A 63 15.48 -18.37 -2.76
C PRO A 63 16.58 -19.42 -2.63
N ALA A 64 16.52 -20.47 -3.44
CA ALA A 64 17.65 -21.40 -3.55
C ALA A 64 18.87 -20.67 -4.14
N PRO A 65 20.11 -21.13 -3.87
CA PRO A 65 21.30 -20.58 -4.51
C PRO A 65 21.16 -20.60 -6.04
N GLY A 66 21.27 -19.42 -6.67
CA GLY A 66 21.13 -19.26 -8.12
C GLY A 66 19.69 -19.28 -8.64
N GLU A 67 18.65 -19.27 -7.78
CA GLU A 67 17.26 -19.13 -8.21
C GLU A 67 17.00 -17.70 -8.74
N PRO A 68 16.66 -17.52 -10.04
CA PRO A 68 16.42 -16.22 -10.62
C PRO A 68 15.00 -15.74 -10.27
N ARG A 69 14.75 -15.50 -8.99
CA ARG A 69 13.44 -15.10 -8.47
C ARG A 69 13.04 -13.73 -9.02
N VAL A 70 11.84 -13.64 -9.56
CA VAL A 70 11.28 -12.39 -10.09
C VAL A 70 10.03 -12.03 -9.32
N VAL A 71 9.95 -10.79 -8.85
CA VAL A 71 8.72 -10.24 -8.28
C VAL A 71 8.05 -9.34 -9.30
N VAL A 72 6.78 -9.61 -9.61
CA VAL A 72 5.94 -8.71 -10.41
C VAL A 72 5.07 -7.90 -9.46
N PHE A 73 5.21 -6.60 -9.53
CA PHE A 73 4.69 -5.63 -8.58
C PHE A 73 3.86 -4.58 -9.32
N GLY A 74 2.68 -4.25 -8.81
CA GLY A 74 1.78 -3.36 -9.54
C GLY A 74 0.38 -3.27 -8.96
N ASP A 75 -0.54 -2.92 -9.85
CA ASP A 75 -1.95 -2.69 -9.56
C ASP A 75 -2.86 -3.78 -10.18
N SER A 76 -4.11 -3.42 -10.52
CA SER A 76 -5.17 -4.33 -10.97
C SER A 76 -4.76 -5.22 -12.14
N VAL A 77 -4.05 -4.71 -13.14
CA VAL A 77 -3.68 -5.48 -14.33
C VAL A 77 -2.71 -6.60 -13.97
N THR A 78 -1.76 -6.29 -13.08
CA THR A 78 -0.83 -7.27 -12.58
C THR A 78 -1.51 -8.23 -11.59
N ASP A 79 -2.42 -7.76 -10.73
CA ASP A 79 -3.07 -8.56 -9.68
C ASP A 79 -3.83 -9.76 -10.26
N VAL A 80 -4.51 -9.58 -11.40
CA VAL A 80 -5.24 -10.65 -12.08
C VAL A 80 -4.36 -11.51 -13.01
N TRP A 81 -3.08 -11.17 -13.17
CA TRP A 81 -2.19 -11.88 -14.08
C TRP A 81 -1.72 -13.23 -13.49
N ARG A 82 -2.17 -14.30 -14.14
CA ARG A 82 -1.86 -15.70 -13.80
C ARG A 82 -0.47 -16.12 -14.23
N LEU A 83 0.56 -15.65 -13.52
CA LEU A 83 1.97 -15.93 -13.83
C LEU A 83 2.27 -17.43 -13.97
N ASP A 84 1.61 -18.29 -13.19
CA ASP A 84 1.74 -19.75 -13.25
C ASP A 84 1.31 -20.33 -14.60
N ARG A 85 0.33 -19.71 -15.27
CA ARG A 85 -0.16 -20.14 -16.58
C ARG A 85 0.74 -19.65 -17.72
N PHE A 86 1.26 -18.43 -17.62
CA PHE A 86 2.07 -17.80 -18.67
C PHE A 86 3.57 -18.17 -18.56
N PHE A 87 4.03 -18.47 -17.34
CA PHE A 87 5.42 -18.81 -17.04
C PHE A 87 5.49 -20.08 -16.16
N PRO A 88 5.03 -21.23 -16.68
CA PRO A 88 5.01 -22.46 -15.91
C PRO A 88 6.40 -22.85 -15.42
N GLY A 89 6.50 -23.22 -14.15
CA GLY A 89 7.76 -23.64 -13.51
C GLY A 89 8.76 -22.51 -13.24
N LYS A 90 8.44 -21.25 -13.54
CA LYS A 90 9.30 -20.11 -13.20
C LYS A 90 9.06 -19.63 -11.76
N PRO A 91 10.10 -19.20 -11.02
CA PRO A 91 9.97 -18.72 -9.65
C PRO A 91 9.44 -17.27 -9.60
N TYR A 92 8.33 -17.02 -10.29
CA TYR A 92 7.75 -15.68 -10.43
C TYR A 92 6.67 -15.47 -9.39
N ILE A 93 6.77 -14.35 -8.68
CA ILE A 93 5.92 -14.04 -7.52
C ILE A 93 5.12 -12.79 -7.84
N ASN A 94 3.80 -12.93 -7.84
CA ASN A 94 2.89 -11.80 -7.99
C ASN A 94 2.65 -11.11 -6.65
N ARG A 95 2.91 -9.81 -6.58
CA ARG A 95 2.67 -8.93 -5.43
C ARG A 95 1.92 -7.67 -5.81
N ALA A 96 1.09 -7.73 -6.83
CA ALA A 96 0.20 -6.64 -7.16
C ALA A 96 -1.07 -6.61 -6.29
N ILE A 97 -1.65 -5.43 -6.17
CA ILE A 97 -2.87 -5.18 -5.42
C ILE A 97 -3.74 -4.24 -6.24
N GLY A 98 -4.92 -4.71 -6.65
CA GLY A 98 -5.87 -3.91 -7.42
C GLY A 98 -6.21 -2.57 -6.79
N GLY A 99 -6.27 -1.53 -7.63
CA GLY A 99 -6.61 -0.16 -7.24
C GLY A 99 -5.51 0.63 -6.52
N GLN A 100 -4.29 0.07 -6.38
CA GLN A 100 -3.21 0.79 -5.71
C GLN A 100 -2.53 1.84 -6.57
N THR A 101 -2.12 2.92 -5.92
CA THR A 101 -1.27 3.99 -6.48
C THR A 101 0.21 3.77 -6.15
N THR A 102 1.09 4.48 -6.84
CA THR A 102 2.54 4.45 -6.61
C THR A 102 2.92 4.83 -5.16
N SER A 103 2.18 5.75 -4.54
CA SER A 103 2.38 6.13 -3.13
C SER A 103 2.11 4.97 -2.15
N GLN A 104 1.09 4.15 -2.37
CA GLN A 104 0.83 2.95 -1.57
C GLN A 104 1.90 1.87 -1.82
N MET A 105 2.33 1.75 -3.08
CA MET A 105 3.37 0.82 -3.49
C MET A 105 4.72 1.11 -2.81
N LEU A 106 5.11 2.38 -2.66
CA LEU A 106 6.30 2.79 -1.89
C LEU A 106 6.26 2.26 -0.45
N VAL A 107 5.12 2.41 0.24
CA VAL A 107 4.95 2.00 1.65
C VAL A 107 5.20 0.50 1.85
N ARG A 108 4.88 -0.33 0.87
CA ARG A 108 5.00 -1.79 0.99
C ARG A 108 6.17 -2.39 0.19
N PHE A 109 6.91 -1.60 -0.56
CA PHE A 109 7.98 -2.08 -1.44
C PHE A 109 9.00 -2.95 -0.70
N ARG A 110 9.41 -2.54 0.50
CA ARG A 110 10.30 -3.35 1.34
C ARG A 110 9.72 -4.71 1.70
N GLN A 111 8.46 -4.74 2.16
CA GLN A 111 7.82 -5.96 2.62
C GLN A 111 7.56 -6.94 1.47
N ASP A 112 7.08 -6.42 0.34
CA ASP A 112 6.52 -7.22 -0.75
C ASP A 112 7.50 -7.40 -1.91
N VAL A 113 8.65 -6.73 -1.92
CA VAL A 113 9.69 -6.92 -2.93
C VAL A 113 11.02 -7.25 -2.24
N ILE A 114 11.59 -6.30 -1.50
CA ILE A 114 12.98 -6.41 -1.03
C ILE A 114 13.17 -7.63 -0.12
N ASN A 115 12.26 -7.83 0.85
CA ASN A 115 12.35 -8.93 1.79
C ASN A 115 12.14 -10.32 1.13
N LEU A 116 11.67 -10.37 -0.12
CA LEU A 116 11.51 -11.61 -0.87
C LEU A 116 12.78 -12.02 -1.62
N GLN A 117 13.82 -11.16 -1.56
CA GLN A 117 15.14 -11.37 -2.18
C GLN A 117 15.06 -11.76 -3.66
N PRO A 118 14.34 -11.00 -4.52
CA PRO A 118 14.34 -11.26 -5.94
C PRO A 118 15.68 -10.86 -6.58
N GLU A 119 15.96 -11.40 -7.75
CA GLU A 119 17.00 -10.88 -8.64
C GLU A 119 16.48 -9.71 -9.48
N VAL A 120 15.19 -9.77 -9.84
CA VAL A 120 14.51 -8.76 -10.66
C VAL A 120 13.16 -8.39 -10.07
N VAL A 121 12.83 -7.10 -10.10
CA VAL A 121 11.46 -6.61 -9.91
C VAL A 121 10.91 -5.99 -11.20
N VAL A 122 9.71 -6.40 -11.59
CA VAL A 122 8.94 -5.79 -12.69
C VAL A 122 7.83 -4.95 -12.07
N ILE A 123 7.81 -3.64 -12.38
CA ILE A 123 6.88 -2.68 -11.80
C ILE A 123 5.98 -2.11 -12.88
N LEU A 124 4.67 -2.32 -12.75
CA LEU A 124 3.64 -1.71 -13.58
C LEU A 124 2.68 -0.90 -12.70
N ALA A 125 2.67 0.42 -12.87
CA ALA A 125 1.87 1.32 -12.03
C ALA A 125 1.51 2.64 -12.74
N GLY A 126 0.71 3.46 -12.07
CA GLY A 126 0.40 4.84 -12.50
C GLY A 126 -1.05 5.06 -12.94
N THR A 127 -1.80 4.02 -13.33
CA THR A 127 -3.19 4.19 -13.79
C THR A 127 -4.08 4.75 -12.69
N ASN A 128 -3.94 4.24 -11.47
CA ASN A 128 -4.78 4.67 -10.34
C ASN A 128 -4.36 6.03 -9.78
N ASP A 129 -3.10 6.41 -9.97
CA ASP A 129 -2.57 7.73 -9.64
C ASP A 129 -3.20 8.79 -10.55
N ILE A 130 -3.21 8.56 -11.86
CA ILE A 130 -3.89 9.41 -12.86
C ILE A 130 -5.40 9.49 -12.57
N ALA A 131 -6.01 8.38 -12.14
CA ALA A 131 -7.42 8.34 -11.75
C ALA A 131 -7.72 9.01 -10.38
N GLY A 132 -6.70 9.44 -9.63
CA GLY A 132 -6.86 10.11 -8.34
C GLY A 132 -7.36 9.21 -7.22
N SER A 133 -7.04 7.92 -7.24
CA SER A 133 -7.58 6.93 -6.29
C SER A 133 -7.16 7.16 -4.83
N THR A 134 -6.05 7.87 -4.60
CA THR A 134 -5.58 8.30 -3.27
C THR A 134 -5.57 9.82 -3.12
N GLY A 135 -6.29 10.53 -4.01
CA GLY A 135 -6.30 11.99 -4.11
C GLY A 135 -5.59 12.51 -5.37
N PRO A 136 -5.65 13.83 -5.64
CA PRO A 136 -4.96 14.43 -6.76
C PRO A 136 -3.45 14.17 -6.72
N MET A 137 -2.88 13.80 -7.87
CA MET A 137 -1.45 13.54 -8.02
C MET A 137 -0.99 14.08 -9.36
N SER A 138 0.13 14.80 -9.38
CA SER A 138 0.71 15.29 -10.63
C SER A 138 1.52 14.19 -11.34
N ASN A 139 1.78 14.38 -12.63
CA ASN A 139 2.69 13.48 -13.35
C ASN A 139 4.10 13.48 -12.74
N GLU A 140 4.55 14.62 -12.22
CA GLU A 140 5.85 14.78 -11.59
C GLU A 140 5.93 14.03 -10.25
N ASP A 141 4.86 14.03 -9.44
CA ASP A 141 4.77 13.21 -8.22
C ASP A 141 4.87 11.72 -8.56
N ILE A 142 4.15 11.28 -9.61
CA ILE A 142 4.17 9.89 -10.08
C ILE A 142 5.59 9.50 -10.50
N GLU A 143 6.25 10.34 -11.31
CA GLU A 143 7.62 10.11 -11.77
C GLU A 143 8.62 10.08 -10.61
N THR A 144 8.45 10.93 -9.61
CA THR A 144 9.25 10.94 -8.39
C THR A 144 9.07 9.66 -7.57
N HIS A 145 7.85 9.12 -7.51
CA HIS A 145 7.62 7.82 -6.86
C HIS A 145 8.28 6.67 -7.62
N PHE A 146 8.24 6.68 -8.96
CA PHE A 146 8.97 5.71 -9.78
C PHE A 146 10.48 5.81 -9.58
N ALA A 147 11.03 7.03 -9.54
CA ALA A 147 12.44 7.27 -9.26
C ALA A 147 12.81 6.70 -7.88
N SER A 148 12.00 6.98 -6.85
CA SER A 148 12.21 6.47 -5.49
C SER A 148 12.19 4.93 -5.43
N LEU A 149 11.26 4.27 -6.15
CA LEU A 149 11.21 2.81 -6.24
C LEU A 149 12.48 2.24 -6.92
N ALA A 150 12.93 2.89 -7.99
CA ALA A 150 14.14 2.51 -8.72
C ALA A 150 15.40 2.68 -7.88
N GLU A 151 15.52 3.80 -7.15
CA GLU A 151 16.63 4.08 -6.24
C GLU A 151 16.68 3.04 -5.13
N VAL A 152 15.55 2.75 -4.49
CA VAL A 152 15.48 1.72 -3.43
C VAL A 152 15.83 0.34 -3.99
N ALA A 153 15.41 0.01 -5.22
CA ALA A 153 15.81 -1.22 -5.89
C ALA A 153 17.33 -1.27 -6.12
N ALA A 154 17.92 -0.19 -6.64
CA ALA A 154 19.33 -0.10 -6.95
C ALA A 154 20.22 -0.25 -5.70
N VAL A 155 19.92 0.46 -4.61
CA VAL A 155 20.71 0.38 -3.35
C VAL A 155 20.57 -0.97 -2.64
N THR A 156 19.57 -1.77 -3.01
CA THR A 156 19.38 -3.14 -2.49
C THR A 156 19.89 -4.22 -3.44
N GLY A 157 20.55 -3.82 -4.54
CA GLY A 157 21.14 -4.73 -5.52
C GLY A 157 20.13 -5.40 -6.46
N LEU A 158 18.89 -4.89 -6.50
CA LEU A 158 17.82 -5.43 -7.35
C LEU A 158 17.90 -4.81 -8.75
N ARG A 159 17.73 -5.62 -9.79
CA ARG A 159 17.48 -5.09 -11.12
C ARG A 159 15.99 -4.76 -11.26
N SER A 160 15.66 -3.56 -11.73
CA SER A 160 14.27 -3.12 -11.89
C SER A 160 13.88 -2.90 -13.34
N CYS A 161 12.72 -3.39 -13.76
CA CYS A 161 12.05 -3.03 -15.00
C CYS A 161 10.79 -2.22 -14.68
N LEU A 162 10.80 -0.93 -15.02
CA LEU A 162 9.71 -0.01 -14.70
C LEU A 162 8.88 0.26 -15.96
N ARG A 163 7.56 0.20 -15.83
CA ARG A 163 6.62 0.63 -16.86
C ARG A 163 5.56 1.56 -16.25
N ARG A 164 5.54 2.79 -16.74
CA ARG A 164 4.46 3.76 -16.50
C ARG A 164 3.39 3.61 -17.57
N TYR A 165 2.13 3.80 -17.18
CA TYR A 165 1.05 4.03 -18.14
C TYR A 165 1.21 5.42 -18.77
N CYS A 166 1.37 5.46 -20.09
CA CYS A 166 1.33 6.70 -20.85
C CYS A 166 -0.13 7.13 -21.00
N PRO A 167 -0.48 8.41 -20.73
CA PRO A 167 -1.78 8.94 -21.09
C PRO A 167 -2.00 8.93 -22.61
#